data_AF-A0A1F4U960-F1
#
_entry.id   AF-A0A1F4U960-F1
#
_cell.length_a   1.000
_cell.length_b   1.000
_cell.length_c   1.000
_cell.angle_alpha   90.00
_cell.angle_beta   90.00
_cell.angle_gamma   90.00
#
_symmetry.space_group_name_H-M   'P 1'
#
loop_
_entity.id
_entity.type
_entity.pdbx_description
1 polymer ?
#
loop_
_entity_poly.entity_id
_entity_poly.type
_entity_poly.pdbx_seq_one_letter_code
_entity_poly.pdbx_strand_id
1 'polypeptide(L)'
;MLFYELPGIFGGDLNKSLEALNRGIEIDSNYTLLYVDMAKVLVKKKEYERARWFLNYALSIDNPSYPADHILDDRPEAEQLLKEIKDK
;
A
#
# COMPACT_ATOMS: atom_id res chain seq x y z
N MET A 1 7.91 -1.00 -11.12
CA MET A 1 7.36 0.31 -11.55
C MET A 1 5.90 0.33 -11.16
N LEU A 2 5.52 1.14 -10.17
CA LEU A 2 4.16 1.19 -9.66
C LEU A 2 3.39 2.27 -10.43
N PHE A 3 2.44 1.84 -11.26
CA PHE A 3 1.70 2.71 -12.18
C PHE A 3 0.84 3.78 -11.45
N TYR A 4 0.67 3.72 -10.13
CA TYR A 4 -0.12 4.71 -9.39
C TYR A 4 0.59 6.05 -9.14
N GLU A 5 1.91 6.09 -9.31
CA GLU A 5 2.72 7.32 -9.14
C GLU A 5 2.60 8.28 -10.32
N LEU A 6 2.15 7.78 -11.47
CA LEU A 6 2.01 8.57 -12.70
C LEU A 6 0.58 9.11 -12.86
N PRO A 7 0.40 10.34 -13.36
CA PRO A 7 -0.90 10.80 -13.84
C PRO A 7 -1.42 9.89 -14.96
N GLY A 8 -2.74 9.77 -15.12
CA GLY A 8 -3.34 8.89 -16.14
C GLY A 8 -2.85 9.14 -17.57
N ILE A 9 -2.55 10.41 -17.90
CA ILE A 9 -1.98 10.82 -19.18
C ILE A 9 -0.52 10.35 -19.40
N PHE A 10 0.17 9.95 -18.34
CA PHE A 10 1.53 9.40 -18.36
C PHE A 10 1.55 7.89 -18.04
N GLY A 11 0.42 7.19 -18.18
CA GLY A 11 0.33 5.75 -17.95
C GLY A 11 -0.17 5.34 -16.56
N GLY A 12 -0.72 6.30 -15.80
CA GLY A 12 -1.35 6.04 -14.51
C GLY A 12 -2.65 5.25 -14.61
N ASP A 13 -2.68 4.03 -14.05
CA ASP A 13 -3.89 3.21 -14.00
C ASP A 13 -4.01 2.55 -12.62
N LEU A 14 -4.99 3.02 -11.86
CA LEU A 14 -5.24 2.53 -10.50
C LEU A 14 -5.66 1.05 -10.51
N ASN A 15 -6.42 0.59 -11.51
CA ASN A 15 -6.87 -0.81 -11.56
C ASN A 15 -5.72 -1.75 -11.92
N LYS A 16 -4.87 -1.36 -12.88
CA LYS A 16 -3.64 -2.13 -13.19
C LYS A 16 -2.66 -2.13 -12.03
N SER A 17 -2.61 -1.05 -11.25
CA SER A 17 -1.82 -0.99 -10.02
C SER A 17 -2.32 -2.02 -9.00
N LEU A 18 -3.63 -2.11 -8.76
CA LEU A 18 -4.22 -3.13 -7.89
C LEU A 18 -3.91 -4.56 -8.39
N GLU A 19 -4.01 -4.82 -9.70
CA GLU A 19 -3.70 -6.14 -10.28
C GLU A 19 -2.22 -6.52 -10.04
N ALA A 20 -1.29 -5.59 -10.30
CA ALA A 20 0.13 -5.83 -10.09
C ALA A 20 0.47 -6.06 -8.61
N LEU A 21 -0.14 -5.28 -7.72
CA LEU A 21 0.04 -5.41 -6.27
C LEU A 21 -0.52 -6.74 -5.74
N ASN A 22 -1.69 -7.17 -6.22
CA ASN A 22 -2.26 -8.48 -5.86
C ASN A 22 -1.32 -9.63 -6.27
N ARG A 23 -0.79 -9.60 -7.50
CA ARG A 23 0.20 -10.59 -7.93
C ARG A 23 1.49 -10.56 -7.09
N GLY A 24 1.93 -9.38 -6.68
CA GLY A 24 3.06 -9.23 -5.77
C GLY A 24 2.80 -9.92 -4.42
N ILE A 25 1.62 -9.72 -3.85
CA ILE A 25 1.20 -10.35 -2.58
C ILE A 25 1.09 -11.87 -2.72
N GLU A 26 0.63 -12.38 -3.87
CA GLU A 26 0.62 -13.82 -4.16
C GLU A 26 2.03 -14.44 -4.20
N ILE A 27 3.04 -13.66 -4.62
CA ILE A 27 4.44 -14.10 -4.67
C ILE A 27 5.10 -14.00 -3.29
N ASP A 28 4.87 -12.89 -2.59
CA ASP A 28 5.41 -12.62 -1.26
C ASP A 28 4.39 -11.92 -0.36
N SER A 29 3.70 -12.72 0.45
CA SER A 29 2.68 -12.23 1.38
C SER A 29 3.25 -11.51 2.60
N ASN A 30 4.58 -11.52 2.79
CA ASN A 30 5.23 -10.86 3.91
C ASN A 30 5.93 -9.56 3.47
N TYR A 31 5.77 -9.15 2.20
CA TYR A 31 6.31 -7.88 1.72
C TYR A 31 5.39 -6.71 2.06
N THR A 32 5.70 -6.05 3.16
CA THR A 32 4.92 -4.98 3.80
C THR A 32 4.61 -3.80 2.87
N LEU A 33 5.57 -3.37 2.04
CA LEU A 33 5.41 -2.28 1.06
C LEU A 33 4.20 -2.49 0.14
N LEU A 34 3.92 -3.73 -0.28
CA LEU A 34 2.83 -4.01 -1.22
C LEU A 34 1.45 -3.65 -0.63
N TYR A 35 1.30 -3.82 0.68
CA TYR A 35 0.07 -3.46 1.39
C TYR A 35 -0.04 -1.94 1.60
N VAL A 36 1.08 -1.25 1.85
CA VAL A 36 1.13 0.21 1.92
C VAL A 36 0.77 0.83 0.57
N ASP A 37 1.33 0.32 -0.52
CA ASP A 37 1.01 0.77 -1.88
C ASP A 37 -0.43 0.46 -2.29
N MET A 38 -0.97 -0.70 -1.87
CA MET A 38 -2.38 -1.02 -2.04
C MET A 38 -3.27 0.03 -1.37
N ALA A 39 -2.94 0.42 -0.15
CA ALA A 39 -3.66 1.46 0.56
C ALA A 39 -3.57 2.82 -0.16
N LYS A 40 -2.40 3.23 -0.66
CA LYS A 40 -2.26 4.48 -1.43
C LYS A 40 -3.16 4.50 -2.66
N VAL A 41 -3.23 3.39 -3.41
CA VAL A 41 -4.13 3.26 -4.56
C VAL A 41 -5.59 3.39 -4.14
N LEU A 42 -5.98 2.73 -3.04
CA LEU A 42 -7.35 2.80 -2.51
C LEU A 42 -7.71 4.19 -1.99
N VAL A 43 -6.77 4.93 -1.38
CA VAL A 43 -6.96 6.34 -1.01
C VAL A 43 -7.21 7.20 -2.24
N LYS A 44 -6.48 7.00 -3.34
CA LYS A 44 -6.75 7.68 -4.63
C LYS A 44 -8.13 7.34 -5.19
N LYS A 45 -8.63 6.12 -4.95
CA LYS A 45 -9.99 5.68 -5.29
C LYS A 45 -11.06 6.13 -4.27
N LYS A 46 -10.68 6.82 -3.18
CA LYS A 46 -11.54 7.22 -2.05
C LYS A 46 -12.16 6.04 -1.28
N GLU A 47 -11.53 4.87 -1.33
CA GLU A 47 -11.95 3.66 -0.63
C GLU A 47 -11.26 3.56 0.74
N TYR A 48 -11.53 4.52 1.62
CA TYR A 48 -10.74 4.73 2.85
C TYR A 48 -10.82 3.57 3.84
N GLU A 49 -11.97 2.92 4.00
CA GLU A 49 -12.08 1.75 4.90
C GLU A 49 -11.19 0.59 4.45
N ARG A 50 -11.13 0.33 3.14
CA ARG A 50 -10.24 -0.71 2.62
C ARG A 50 -8.79 -0.31 2.76
N ALA A 51 -8.46 0.96 2.50
CA ALA A 51 -7.11 1.47 2.75
C ALA A 51 -6.69 1.28 4.21
N ARG A 52 -7.55 1.62 5.17
CA ARG A 52 -7.32 1.39 6.61
C ARG A 52 -7.04 -0.09 6.91
N TRP A 53 -7.80 -1.00 6.31
CA TRP A 53 -7.57 -2.43 6.49
C TRP A 53 -6.17 -2.85 6.05
N PHE A 54 -5.75 -2.46 4.84
CA PHE A 54 -4.43 -2.80 4.31
C PHE A 54 -3.28 -2.19 5.09
N LEU A 55 -3.43 -0.93 5.56
CA LEU A 55 -2.42 -0.29 6.41
C LEU A 55 -2.26 -1.00 7.74
N ASN A 56 -3.35 -1.33 8.42
CA ASN A 56 -3.28 -2.09 9.67
C ASN A 56 -2.73 -3.51 9.44
N TYR A 57 -3.04 -4.12 8.30
CA TYR A 57 -2.47 -5.42 7.94
C TYR A 57 -0.94 -5.34 7.79
N ALA A 58 -0.42 -4.35 7.07
CA ALA A 58 1.02 -4.11 6.94
C ALA A 58 1.71 -3.98 8.30
N LEU A 59 1.09 -3.25 9.23
CA LEU A 59 1.59 -3.04 10.59
C LEU A 59 1.54 -4.31 11.47
N SER A 60 0.68 -5.27 11.12
CA SER A 60 0.50 -6.54 11.84
C SER A 60 1.43 -7.67 11.39
N ILE A 61 2.22 -7.47 10.32
CA ILE A 61 3.16 -8.49 9.84
C ILE A 61 4.37 -8.56 10.78
N ASP A 62 4.49 -9.69 11.49
CA ASP A 62 5.54 -9.94 12.49
C ASP A 62 6.88 -10.33 11.88
N ASN A 63 6.88 -11.01 10.72
CA ASN A 63 8.08 -11.49 10.05
C ASN A 63 8.13 -11.00 8.60
N PRO A 64 8.40 -9.71 8.37
CA PRO A 64 8.45 -9.13 7.03
C PRO A 64 9.63 -9.69 6.23
N SER A 65 9.44 -9.84 4.91
CA SER A 65 10.51 -10.29 4.00
C SER A 65 11.68 -9.30 3.94
N TYR A 66 11.42 -8.02 4.19
CA TYR A 66 12.40 -6.93 4.22
C TYR A 66 12.28 -6.17 5.55
N PRO A 67 12.88 -6.67 6.65
CA PRO A 67 12.72 -6.07 7.98
C PRO A 67 13.24 -4.64 8.11
N ALA A 68 14.32 -4.30 7.40
CA ALA A 68 14.88 -2.95 7.42
C ALA A 68 13.89 -1.95 6.80
N ASP A 69 13.43 -2.23 5.58
CA ASP A 69 12.46 -1.40 4.85
C ASP A 69 11.14 -1.28 5.64
N HIS A 70 10.67 -2.39 6.24
CA HIS A 70 9.49 -2.35 7.12
C HIS A 70 9.62 -1.34 8.26
N ILE A 71 10.77 -1.32 8.94
CA ILE A 71 10.98 -0.48 10.13
C ILE A 71 11.25 0.98 9.74
N LEU A 72 12.05 1.21 8.69
CA LEU A 72 12.52 2.53 8.32
C LEU A 72 11.53 3.29 7.44
N ASP A 73 10.75 2.58 6.62
CA ASP A 73 9.92 3.18 5.56
C ASP A 73 8.44 2.76 5.68
N ASP A 74 8.12 1.47 5.55
CA ASP A 74 6.74 1.02 5.38
C ASP A 74 5.86 1.31 6.61
N ARG A 75 6.36 1.02 7.81
CA ARG A 75 5.62 1.26 9.06
C ARG A 75 5.39 2.75 9.31
N PRO A 76 6.43 3.62 9.28
CA PRO A 76 6.22 5.07 9.41
C PRO A 76 5.24 5.63 8.37
N GLU A 77 5.34 5.17 7.12
CA GLU A 77 4.43 5.59 6.06
C GLU A 77 3.00 5.12 6.30
N ALA A 78 2.81 3.87 6.71
CA ALA A 78 1.49 3.34 7.04
C ALA A 78 0.81 4.09 8.18
N GLU A 79 1.57 4.37 9.26
CA GLU A 79 1.08 5.15 10.40
C GLU A 79 0.74 6.60 10.00
N GLN A 80 1.56 7.21 9.14
CA GLN A 80 1.30 8.55 8.64
C GLN A 80 0.04 8.58 7.76
N LEU A 81 -0.10 7.64 6.83
CA LEU A 81 -1.27 7.58 5.95
C LEU A 81 -2.56 7.31 6.74
N LEU A 82 -2.51 6.47 7.78
CA LEU A 82 -3.63 6.28 8.71
C LEU A 82 -4.06 7.59 9.38
N LYS A 83 -3.12 8.44 9.81
CA LYS A 83 -3.41 9.76 10.39
C LYS A 83 -4.04 10.71 9.36
N GLU A 84 -3.58 10.68 8.12
CA GLU A 84 -4.08 11.54 7.05
C GLU A 84 -5.52 11.21 6.64
N ILE A 85 -5.88 9.92 6.67
CA ILE A 85 -7.23 9.47 6.31
C ILE A 85 -8.16 9.29 7.51
N LYS A 86 -7.76 9.71 8.72
CA LYS A 86 -8.52 9.47 9.96
C LYS A 86 -9.95 10.04 9.94
N ASP A 87 -10.13 11.19 9.28
CA ASP A 87 -11.41 11.92 9.20
C ASP A 87 -12.08 11.74 7.82
N LYS A 88 -11.62 10.75 7.03
CA LYS A 88 -12.10 10.45 5.68
C LYS A 88 -13.04 9.25 5.65
#